data_AF-A0A522VX10-F1
#
_entry.id   AF-A0A522VX10-F1
#
_cell.length_a   1.000
_cell.length_b   1.000
_cell.length_c   1.000
_cell.angle_alpha   90.00
_cell.angle_beta   90.00
_cell.angle_gamma   90.00
#
_symmetry.space_group_name_H-M   'P 1'
#
loop_
_entity.id
_entity.type
_entity.pdbx_description
1 polymer ?
#
loop_
_entity_poly.entity_id
_entity_poly.type
_entity_poly.pdbx_seq_one_letter_code
_entity_poly.pdbx_strand_id
1 'polypeptide(L)'
;MDVLSGLDAAKEAGVAIRVSIIVTKVNAHEVSDMEHMIRARGIDYHTFWQLSPTLKGNSFPLDYEADIKRVPVFFHGNKGCSGGKTTLHVYASGRASPCRLLPHISIDLLSEEFSNLTRLELHPGTRPTRPECAECPSIEYCTTCAPVLALHKNARKMSRRICRW
;
A
#
# COMPACT_ATOMS: atom_id res chain seq x y z
N MET A 1 9.17 1.25 28.28
CA MET A 1 8.88 2.38 27.37
C MET A 1 7.68 1.99 26.55
N ASP A 2 6.59 2.74 26.67
CA ASP A 2 5.40 2.53 25.86
C ASP A 2 5.52 3.30 24.53
N VAL A 3 4.54 3.13 23.64
CA VAL A 3 4.55 3.78 22.32
C VAL A 3 4.54 5.29 22.43
N LEU A 4 3.80 5.85 23.40
CA LEU A 4 3.63 7.29 23.53
C LEU A 4 4.91 7.96 24.03
N SER A 5 5.55 7.40 25.05
CA SER A 5 6.87 7.85 25.52
C SER A 5 7.94 7.73 24.44
N GLY A 6 7.86 6.73 23.55
CA GLY A 6 8.72 6.64 22.36
C GLY A 6 8.51 7.78 21.35
N LEU A 7 7.25 8.16 21.10
CA LEU A 7 6.92 9.28 20.22
C LEU A 7 7.40 10.61 20.80
N ASP A 8 7.20 10.81 22.11
CA ASP A 8 7.62 12.02 22.80
C ASP A 8 9.16 12.16 22.77
N ALA A 9 9.90 11.08 23.05
CA ALA A 9 11.36 11.07 22.96
C ALA A 9 11.87 11.34 21.54
N ALA A 10 11.25 10.75 20.51
CA ALA A 10 11.63 11.00 19.12
C ALA A 10 11.40 12.47 18.71
N LYS A 11 10.30 13.06 19.18
CA LYS A 11 10.00 14.47 18.97
C LYS A 11 10.99 15.38 19.68
N GLU A 12 11.31 15.10 20.95
CA GLU A 12 12.31 15.85 21.73
C GLU A 12 13.70 15.81 21.07
N ALA A 13 14.03 14.68 20.44
CA ALA A 13 15.25 14.53 19.66
C ALA A 13 15.21 15.22 18.28
N GLY A 14 14.12 15.90 17.92
CA GLY A 14 13.97 16.58 16.62
C GLY A 14 13.79 15.63 15.43
N VAL A 15 13.42 14.37 15.66
CA VAL A 15 13.19 13.39 14.59
C VAL A 15 11.82 13.67 13.95
N ALA A 16 11.82 13.85 12.62
CA ALA A 16 10.58 13.97 11.87
C ALA A 16 9.82 12.63 11.87
N ILE A 17 8.72 12.58 12.61
CA ILE A 17 7.90 11.37 12.78
C ILE A 17 6.51 11.57 12.18
N ARG A 18 5.98 10.50 11.58
CA ARG A 18 4.59 10.39 11.12
C ARG A 18 3.99 9.09 11.64
N VAL A 19 2.84 9.16 12.29
CA VAL A 19 2.12 7.97 12.76
C VAL A 19 1.26 7.39 11.64
N SER A 20 1.34 6.07 11.46
CA SER A 20 0.44 5.33 10.58
C SER A 20 -0.66 4.67 11.40
N ILE A 21 -1.92 5.05 11.16
CA ILE A 21 -3.10 4.47 11.83
C ILE A 21 -3.73 3.48 10.87
N ILE A 22 -3.76 2.20 11.22
CA ILE A 22 -4.44 1.16 10.43
C ILE A 22 -5.83 0.96 11.01
N VAL A 23 -6.85 1.19 10.19
CA VAL A 23 -8.25 1.07 10.61
C VAL A 23 -8.75 -0.34 10.37
N THR A 24 -9.34 -0.89 11.41
CA THR A 24 -10.02 -2.19 11.44
C THR A 24 -11.41 -2.00 12.01
N LYS A 25 -12.29 -3.00 11.86
CA LYS A 25 -13.61 -2.99 12.49
C LYS A 25 -13.56 -2.90 14.02
N VAL A 26 -12.43 -3.26 14.64
CA VAL A 26 -12.24 -3.24 16.09
C VAL A 26 -12.03 -1.80 16.59
N ASN A 27 -11.15 -1.04 15.94
CA ASN A 27 -10.78 0.32 16.37
C ASN A 27 -11.46 1.44 15.57
N ALA A 28 -12.34 1.14 14.61
CA ALA A 28 -12.98 2.13 13.74
C ALA A 28 -13.68 3.26 14.53
N HIS A 29 -14.21 2.95 15.72
CA HIS A 29 -14.89 3.89 16.59
C HIS A 29 -13.93 4.81 17.37
N GLU A 30 -12.65 4.44 17.49
CA GLU A 30 -11.62 5.18 18.25
C GLU A 30 -10.74 6.05 17.35
N VAL A 31 -10.83 5.89 16.02
CA VAL A 31 -9.91 6.55 15.07
C VAL A 31 -9.89 8.07 15.26
N SER A 32 -11.04 8.70 15.54
CA SER A 32 -11.11 10.14 15.80
C SER A 32 -10.27 10.55 17.02
N ASP A 33 -10.33 9.77 18.09
CA ASP A 33 -9.59 10.04 19.32
C ASP A 33 -8.10 9.77 19.12
N MET A 34 -7.74 8.72 18.37
CA MET A 34 -6.36 8.44 17.97
C MET A 34 -5.77 9.59 17.15
N GLU A 35 -6.50 10.07 16.15
CA GLU A 35 -6.08 11.20 15.31
C GLU A 35 -5.92 12.50 16.13
N HIS A 36 -6.86 12.77 17.04
CA HIS A 36 -6.78 13.90 17.96
C HIS A 36 -5.55 13.81 18.87
N MET A 37 -5.32 12.63 19.46
CA MET A 37 -4.18 12.37 20.36
C MET A 37 -2.83 12.61 19.67
N ILE A 38 -2.68 12.21 18.41
CA ILE A 38 -1.45 12.43 17.63
C ILE A 38 -1.31 13.89 17.21
N ARG A 39 -2.41 14.52 16.76
CA ARG A 39 -2.42 15.94 16.40
C ARG A 39 -2.09 16.85 17.57
N ALA A 40 -2.62 16.56 18.76
CA ALA A 40 -2.33 17.32 19.99
C ALA A 40 -0.84 17.29 20.37
N ARG A 41 -0.11 16.25 19.96
CA ARG A 41 1.35 16.16 20.11
C ARG A 41 2.12 16.93 19.04
N GLY A 42 1.46 17.52 18.06
CA GLY A 42 2.11 18.19 16.93
C GLY A 42 2.83 17.21 15.99
N ILE A 43 2.40 15.94 15.97
CA ILE A 43 2.95 14.89 15.13
C ILE A 43 2.04 14.69 13.91
N ASP A 44 2.63 14.47 12.74
CA ASP A 44 1.88 14.17 11.52
C ASP A 44 1.32 12.74 11.55
N TYR A 45 0.25 12.48 10.81
CA TYR A 45 -0.32 11.13 10.72
C TYR A 45 -0.91 10.82 9.35
N HIS A 46 -1.00 9.53 9.05
CA HIS A 46 -1.74 9.01 7.91
C HIS A 46 -2.62 7.84 8.35
N THR A 47 -3.89 7.91 7.98
CA THR A 47 -4.89 6.89 8.35
C THR A 47 -5.20 5.99 7.15
N PHE A 48 -4.86 4.71 7.27
CA PHE A 48 -5.13 3.67 6.30
C PHE A 48 -6.49 3.02 6.58
N TRP A 49 -7.48 3.38 5.75
CA TRP A 49 -8.88 2.93 5.88
C TRP A 49 -9.18 1.61 5.17
N GLN A 50 -8.16 0.95 4.64
CA GLN A 50 -8.29 -0.20 3.77
C GLN A 50 -7.23 -1.23 4.10
N LEU A 51 -7.66 -2.48 4.05
CA LEU A 51 -6.80 -3.62 4.22
C LEU A 51 -6.66 -4.32 2.87
N SER A 52 -5.51 -4.92 2.67
CA SER A 52 -5.26 -5.84 1.55
C SER A 52 -5.06 -7.24 2.10
N PRO A 53 -5.25 -8.30 1.29
CA PRO A 53 -4.78 -9.61 1.65
C PRO A 53 -3.28 -9.59 1.99
N THR A 54 -2.81 -10.60 2.72
CA THR A 54 -1.37 -10.74 2.92
C THR A 54 -0.66 -10.91 1.59
N LEU A 55 0.66 -10.70 1.56
CA LEU A 55 1.48 -10.91 0.35
C LEU A 55 1.45 -12.35 -0.17
N LYS A 56 1.06 -13.30 0.69
CA LYS A 56 0.85 -14.71 0.31
C LYS A 56 -0.59 -14.99 -0.16
N GLY A 57 -1.42 -13.97 -0.30
CA GLY A 57 -2.83 -14.08 -0.70
C GLY A 57 -3.74 -14.61 0.41
N ASN A 58 -3.41 -14.47 1.70
CA ASN A 58 -4.31 -14.86 2.77
C ASN A 58 -5.34 -13.73 3.05
N SER A 59 -6.62 -14.09 3.13
CA SER A 59 -7.75 -13.17 3.33
C SER A 59 -7.92 -12.67 4.77
N PHE A 60 -7.22 -13.23 5.76
CA PHE A 60 -7.39 -12.94 7.19
C PHE A 60 -7.44 -11.43 7.53
N PRO A 61 -6.57 -10.56 6.98
CA PRO A 61 -6.69 -9.12 7.24
C PRO A 61 -8.06 -8.55 6.86
N LEU A 62 -8.66 -9.05 5.77
CA LEU A 62 -9.96 -8.58 5.30
C LEU A 62 -11.12 -8.99 6.22
N ASP A 63 -10.93 -9.94 7.13
CA ASP A 63 -11.95 -10.28 8.15
C ASP A 63 -12.10 -9.17 9.19
N TYR A 64 -11.11 -8.27 9.27
CA TYR A 64 -11.08 -7.11 10.15
C TYR A 64 -11.30 -5.80 9.38
N GLU A 65 -11.61 -5.84 8.09
CA GLU A 65 -11.88 -4.63 7.32
C GLU A 65 -13.11 -3.90 7.87
N ALA A 66 -12.96 -2.60 8.15
CA ALA A 66 -14.07 -1.77 8.63
C ALA A 66 -15.01 -1.39 7.47
N ASP A 67 -16.30 -1.29 7.75
CA ASP A 67 -17.31 -0.86 6.78
C ASP A 67 -17.30 0.67 6.65
N ILE A 68 -16.46 1.19 5.76
CA ILE A 68 -16.25 2.63 5.56
C ILE A 68 -16.57 2.99 4.10
N LYS A 69 -17.21 4.13 3.87
CA LYS A 69 -17.54 4.64 2.52
C LYS A 69 -16.38 5.36 1.81
N ARG A 70 -15.14 5.26 2.30
CA ARG A 70 -13.97 5.95 1.72
C ARG A 70 -13.40 5.18 0.52
N VAL A 71 -13.25 5.86 -0.61
CA VAL A 71 -12.73 5.33 -1.89
C VAL A 71 -11.22 5.02 -1.75
N PRO A 72 -10.73 3.88 -2.26
CA PRO A 72 -9.30 3.59 -2.34
C PRO A 72 -8.60 4.62 -3.20
N VAL A 73 -7.51 5.15 -2.68
CA VAL A 73 -6.57 5.93 -3.47
C VAL A 73 -5.25 5.19 -3.42
N PHE A 74 -5.05 4.24 -4.35
CA PHE A 74 -3.73 3.63 -4.56
C PHE A 74 -2.75 4.61 -5.24
N PHE A 75 -3.29 5.64 -5.91
CA PHE A 75 -2.58 6.67 -6.64
C PHE A 75 -2.95 8.05 -6.08
N HIS A 76 -2.19 8.52 -5.10
CA HIS A 76 -2.33 9.88 -4.59
C HIS A 76 -1.74 10.86 -5.61
N GLY A 77 -2.58 11.66 -6.28
CA GLY A 77 -2.17 12.80 -7.11
C GLY A 77 -1.50 12.47 -8.46
N ASN A 78 -0.75 11.37 -8.56
CA ASN A 78 -0.11 10.90 -9.79
C ASN A 78 -0.87 9.70 -10.34
N LYS A 79 -1.48 9.81 -11.53
CA LYS A 79 -2.30 8.76 -12.17
C LYS A 79 -1.53 7.47 -12.57
N GLY A 80 -0.36 7.18 -11.98
CA GLY A 80 0.51 6.09 -12.41
C GLY A 80 1.23 5.35 -11.28
N CYS A 81 1.67 4.13 -11.60
CA CYS A 81 2.54 3.34 -10.72
C CYS A 81 3.90 4.03 -10.53
N SER A 82 4.34 4.17 -9.27
CA SER A 82 5.71 4.58 -8.93
C SER A 82 6.70 3.41 -8.92
N GLY A 83 6.21 2.17 -8.87
CA GLY A 83 7.04 0.97 -8.71
C GLY A 83 7.99 0.79 -9.89
N GLY A 84 9.27 0.63 -9.59
CA GLY A 84 10.35 0.53 -10.57
C GLY A 84 10.79 1.87 -11.18
N LYS A 85 9.97 2.93 -11.10
CA LYS A 85 10.23 4.25 -11.72
C LYS A 85 10.84 5.24 -10.74
N THR A 86 10.13 5.51 -9.65
CA THR A 86 10.56 6.45 -8.61
C THR A 86 10.68 5.79 -7.24
N THR A 87 10.26 4.53 -7.15
CA THR A 87 10.30 3.73 -5.92
C THR A 87 10.70 2.31 -6.25
N LEU A 88 11.45 1.68 -5.35
CA LEU A 88 11.83 0.28 -5.41
C LEU A 88 11.77 -0.33 -4.01
N HIS A 89 11.59 -1.65 -3.94
CA HIS A 89 11.64 -2.39 -2.69
C HIS A 89 12.88 -3.27 -2.66
N VAL A 90 13.76 -3.03 -1.69
CA VAL A 90 14.96 -3.84 -1.43
C VAL A 90 14.69 -4.81 -0.28
N TYR A 91 14.87 -6.09 -0.53
CA TYR A 91 14.85 -7.13 0.49
C TYR A 91 16.18 -7.17 1.24
N ALA A 92 16.18 -7.67 2.48
CA ALA A 92 17.40 -7.84 3.27
C ALA A 92 18.48 -8.71 2.57
N SER A 93 18.09 -9.53 1.59
CA SER A 93 19.00 -10.31 0.76
C SER A 93 19.74 -9.50 -0.31
N GLY A 94 19.52 -8.18 -0.41
CA GLY A 94 20.06 -7.34 -1.48
C GLY A 94 19.27 -7.36 -2.79
N ARG A 95 18.19 -8.14 -2.89
CA ARG A 95 17.34 -8.14 -4.10
C ARG A 95 16.45 -6.91 -4.15
N ALA A 96 16.46 -6.19 -5.25
CA ALA A 96 15.55 -5.08 -5.54
C ALA A 96 14.39 -5.54 -6.43
N SER A 97 13.19 -5.01 -6.21
CA SER A 97 11.97 -5.26 -7.00
C SER A 97 11.21 -3.95 -7.24
N PRO A 98 10.31 -3.87 -8.25
CA PRO A 98 9.57 -2.63 -8.52
C PRO A 98 8.71 -2.20 -7.33
N CYS A 99 8.10 -3.17 -6.65
CA CYS A 99 7.38 -2.98 -5.40
C CYS A 99 7.30 -4.31 -4.64
N ARG A 100 6.86 -4.26 -3.38
CA ARG A 100 6.72 -5.44 -2.52
C ARG A 100 5.73 -6.49 -3.06
N LEU A 101 4.85 -6.13 -4.00
CA LEU A 101 3.85 -7.01 -4.59
C LEU A 101 4.36 -7.80 -5.80
N LEU A 102 5.54 -7.45 -6.34
CA LEU A 102 6.13 -8.07 -7.52
C LEU A 102 7.53 -8.66 -7.22
N PRO A 103 7.68 -9.55 -6.22
CA PRO A 103 8.98 -10.08 -5.82
C PRO A 103 9.70 -10.89 -6.92
N HIS A 104 8.95 -11.42 -7.90
CA HIS A 104 9.49 -12.24 -8.99
C HIS A 104 10.17 -11.40 -10.08
N ILE A 105 9.89 -10.10 -10.14
CA ILE A 105 10.62 -9.15 -10.97
C ILE A 105 11.70 -8.56 -10.06
N SER A 106 12.93 -9.05 -10.19
CA SER A 106 14.00 -8.63 -9.29
C SER A 106 15.36 -8.56 -9.94
N ILE A 107 16.22 -7.73 -9.35
CA ILE A 107 17.64 -7.58 -9.64
C ILE A 107 18.41 -7.82 -8.35
N ASP A 108 19.56 -8.47 -8.41
CA ASP A 108 20.45 -8.62 -7.27
C ASP A 108 21.44 -7.44 -7.19
N LEU A 109 21.26 -6.54 -6.22
CA LEU A 109 22.11 -5.37 -6.04
C LEU A 109 23.53 -5.71 -5.57
N LEU A 110 23.77 -6.95 -5.12
CA LEU A 110 25.08 -7.39 -4.65
C LEU A 110 25.95 -7.94 -5.78
N SER A 111 25.34 -8.32 -6.91
CA SER A 111 26.05 -8.93 -8.04
C SER A 111 25.83 -8.24 -9.38
N GLU A 112 24.79 -7.43 -9.53
CA GLU A 112 24.45 -6.74 -10.78
C GLU A 112 24.79 -5.25 -10.73
N GLU A 113 25.07 -4.67 -11.91
CA GLU A 113 25.31 -3.24 -12.08
C GLU A 113 24.05 -2.40 -11.80
N PHE A 114 24.22 -1.20 -11.24
CA PHE A 114 23.11 -0.28 -10.94
C PHE A 114 22.31 0.12 -12.18
N SER A 115 22.93 0.17 -13.36
CA SER A 115 22.26 0.48 -14.63
C SER A 115 21.13 -0.52 -14.96
N ASN A 116 21.21 -1.75 -14.43
CA ASN A 116 20.18 -2.76 -14.61
C ASN A 116 18.86 -2.38 -13.92
N LEU A 117 18.84 -1.45 -12.95
CA LEU A 117 17.63 -1.01 -12.25
C LEU A 117 16.52 -0.56 -13.19
N THR A 118 16.86 -0.03 -14.37
CA THR A 118 15.91 0.35 -15.44
C THR A 118 15.00 -0.82 -15.86
N ARG A 119 15.44 -2.07 -15.72
CA ARG A 119 14.61 -3.26 -15.97
C ARG A 119 13.42 -3.37 -15.02
N LEU A 120 13.49 -2.77 -13.83
CA LEU A 120 12.38 -2.76 -12.88
C LEU A 120 11.23 -1.87 -13.34
N GLU A 121 11.44 -0.96 -14.31
CA GLU A 121 10.36 -0.18 -14.92
C GLU A 121 9.46 -1.04 -15.82
N LEU A 122 10.00 -2.15 -16.35
CA LEU A 122 9.39 -3.03 -17.33
C LEU A 122 8.49 -4.08 -16.66
N HIS A 123 7.57 -3.63 -15.80
CA HIS A 123 6.51 -4.48 -15.26
C HIS A 123 5.18 -4.12 -15.92
N PRO A 124 4.17 -5.03 -15.93
CA PRO A 124 2.89 -4.81 -16.61
C PRO A 124 2.04 -3.63 -16.08
N GLY A 125 2.62 -2.72 -15.29
CA GLY A 125 1.97 -1.52 -14.83
C GLY A 125 0.84 -1.84 -13.84
N THR A 126 0.22 -0.78 -13.34
CA THR A 126 -0.81 -0.90 -12.33
C THR A 126 -2.16 -1.30 -12.85
N ARG A 127 -2.45 -1.13 -14.15
CA ARG A 127 -3.80 -1.35 -14.65
C ARG A 127 -3.97 -2.79 -15.12
N PRO A 128 -4.94 -3.55 -14.58
CA PRO A 128 -5.27 -4.83 -15.18
C PRO A 128 -5.75 -4.60 -16.62
N THR A 129 -5.19 -5.33 -17.57
CA THR A 129 -5.61 -5.35 -18.97
C THR A 129 -6.40 -6.62 -19.20
N ARG A 130 -7.73 -6.47 -19.33
CA ARG A 130 -8.65 -7.54 -19.70
C ARG A 130 -9.65 -7.03 -20.73
N PRO A 131 -10.31 -7.90 -21.52
CA PRO A 131 -11.36 -7.49 -22.44
C PRO A 131 -12.44 -6.63 -21.78
N GLU A 132 -12.86 -6.98 -20.56
CA GLU A 132 -13.89 -6.27 -19.80
C GLU A 132 -13.46 -4.86 -19.36
N CYS A 133 -12.14 -4.60 -19.32
CA CYS A 133 -11.64 -3.26 -19.04
C CYS A 133 -11.88 -2.30 -20.21
N ALA A 134 -11.95 -2.80 -21.45
CA ALA A 134 -12.15 -1.96 -22.64
C ALA A 134 -13.55 -1.30 -22.65
N GLU A 135 -14.55 -1.99 -22.08
CA GLU A 135 -15.94 -1.51 -22.02
C GLU A 135 -16.32 -0.92 -20.65
N CYS A 136 -15.36 -0.84 -19.71
CA CYS A 136 -15.64 -0.35 -18.36
C CYS A 136 -15.91 1.17 -18.36
N PRO A 137 -17.09 1.65 -17.92
CA PRO A 137 -17.42 3.08 -17.92
C PRO A 137 -16.49 3.94 -17.04
N SER A 138 -15.82 3.31 -16.07
CA SER A 138 -14.88 3.96 -15.15
C SER A 138 -13.42 3.76 -15.55
N ILE A 139 -13.15 3.26 -16.76
CA ILE A 139 -11.79 2.91 -17.18
C ILE A 139 -10.86 4.11 -16.99
N GLU A 140 -11.20 5.29 -17.51
CA GLU A 140 -10.39 6.52 -17.42
C GLU A 140 -10.01 6.94 -15.98
N TYR A 141 -10.78 6.50 -14.99
CA TYR A 141 -10.58 6.80 -13.56
C TYR A 141 -10.11 5.58 -12.76
N CYS A 142 -9.84 4.45 -13.41
CA CYS A 142 -9.49 3.21 -12.74
C CYS A 142 -8.13 3.33 -12.05
N THR A 143 -8.17 3.27 -10.72
CA THR A 143 -6.99 3.26 -9.84
C THR A 143 -6.66 1.86 -9.31
N THR A 144 -7.29 0.80 -9.86
CA THR A 144 -7.02 -0.56 -9.42
C THR A 144 -5.59 -0.95 -9.76
N CYS A 145 -4.87 -1.47 -8.76
CA CYS A 145 -3.52 -2.02 -8.89
C CYS A 145 -3.61 -3.52 -9.25
N ALA A 146 -3.04 -3.94 -10.38
CA ALA A 146 -3.11 -5.31 -10.90
C ALA A 146 -2.53 -6.35 -9.91
N PRO A 147 -1.36 -6.13 -9.27
CA PRO A 147 -0.89 -7.01 -8.20
C PRO A 147 -1.84 -7.12 -7.00
N VAL A 148 -2.49 -6.02 -6.59
CA VAL A 148 -3.47 -6.03 -5.49
C VAL A 148 -4.72 -6.82 -5.91
N LEU A 149 -5.18 -6.66 -7.16
CA LEU A 149 -6.29 -7.44 -7.71
C LEU A 149 -5.95 -8.94 -7.70
N ALA A 150 -4.74 -9.31 -8.10
CA ALA A 150 -4.27 -10.69 -8.05
C ALA A 150 -4.28 -11.24 -6.62
N LEU A 151 -3.83 -10.45 -5.63
CA LEU A 151 -3.91 -10.84 -4.21
C LEU A 151 -5.34 -11.11 -3.76
N HIS A 152 -6.30 -10.26 -4.11
CA HIS A 152 -7.71 -10.46 -3.77
C HIS A 152 -8.30 -11.72 -4.43
N LYS A 153 -7.94 -11.99 -5.69
CA LYS A 153 -8.34 -13.23 -6.38
C LYS A 153 -7.75 -14.47 -5.71
N ASN A 154 -6.46 -14.46 -5.38
CA ASN A 154 -5.79 -15.55 -4.67
C ASN A 154 -6.41 -15.80 -3.29
N ALA A 155 -6.77 -14.72 -2.59
CA ALA A 155 -7.45 -14.76 -1.31
C ALA A 155 -8.92 -15.19 -1.39
N ARG A 156 -9.47 -15.36 -2.60
CA ARG A 156 -10.90 -15.65 -2.85
C ARG A 156 -11.85 -14.71 -2.11
N LYS A 157 -11.40 -13.47 -1.86
CA LYS A 157 -12.15 -12.47 -1.11
C LYS A 157 -11.93 -11.10 -1.72
N MET A 158 -12.98 -10.60 -2.37
CA MET A 158 -12.97 -9.29 -3.01
C MET A 158 -13.43 -8.22 -2.03
N SER A 159 -12.61 -7.21 -1.76
CA SER A 159 -13.10 -6.01 -1.07
C SER A 159 -14.10 -5.30 -1.98
N ARG A 160 -15.10 -4.64 -1.42
CA ARG A 160 -16.09 -3.88 -2.20
C ARG A 160 -15.46 -2.77 -3.06
N ARG A 161 -14.19 -2.45 -2.77
CA ARG A 161 -13.50 -1.25 -3.22
C ARG A 161 -12.42 -1.51 -4.27
N ILE A 162 -12.23 -2.74 -4.69
CA ILE A 162 -11.34 -3.11 -5.80
C ILE A 162 -12.18 -3.62 -6.99
N CYS A 163 -11.61 -3.58 -8.20
CA CYS A 163 -12.24 -4.14 -9.39
C CYS A 163 -12.78 -5.56 -9.13
N ARG A 164 -14.03 -5.82 -9.52
CA ARG A 164 -14.69 -7.12 -9.34
C ARG A 164 -14.65 -8.02 -10.58
N TRP A 165 -14.21 -7.47 -11.70
CA TRP A 165 -14.03 -8.20 -12.95
C TRP A 165 -12.67 -8.92 -12.99
#